data_AF-A0A5B7IGV4-F1
#
_entry.id   AF-A0A5B7IGV4-F1
#
_cell.length_a   1.000
_cell.length_b   1.000
_cell.length_c   1.000
_cell.angle_alpha   90.00
_cell.angle_beta   90.00
_cell.angle_gamma   90.00
#
_symmetry.space_group_name_H-M   'P 1'
#
loop_
_entity.id
_entity.type
_entity.pdbx_description
1 polymer ?
#
loop_
_entity_poly.entity_id
_entity_poly.type
_entity_poly.pdbx_seq_one_letter_code
_entity_poly.pdbx_strand_id
1 'polypeptide(L)'
;MNLAWNKVWPECVHDFPGFTEDDIGAIRNDIVNLCHRAGFDEIEDDDVHDLLESHAEPLSNDELIELDKASQEAEKEGDEEEEPVRGLDMKTLRECLGGIEKALETLKERDANPARSSKVAHDV
;
A
#
# COMPACT_ATOMS: atom_id res chain seq x y z
N MET A 1 26.87 -5.36 -10.09
CA MET A 1 26.43 -5.88 -8.78
C MET A 1 25.40 -7.02 -8.86
N ASN A 2 24.80 -7.31 -10.03
CA ASN A 2 23.76 -8.35 -10.20
C ASN A 2 24.24 -9.81 -10.12
N LEU A 3 25.54 -10.08 -10.30
CA LEU A 3 26.07 -11.45 -10.35
C LEU A 3 25.96 -12.21 -9.03
N ALA A 4 26.02 -11.51 -7.89
CA ALA A 4 25.83 -12.13 -6.59
C ALA A 4 24.36 -12.54 -6.38
N TRP A 5 23.42 -11.71 -6.84
CA TRP A 5 21.98 -11.96 -6.75
C TRP A 5 21.52 -13.09 -7.66
N ASN A 6 22.18 -13.31 -8.81
CA ASN A 6 21.82 -14.40 -9.74
C ASN A 6 21.92 -15.79 -9.07
N LYS A 7 22.83 -15.95 -8.10
CA LYS A 7 22.95 -17.21 -7.33
C LYS A 7 21.86 -17.40 -6.28
N VAL A 8 21.25 -16.32 -5.83
CA VAL A 8 20.25 -16.32 -4.75
C VAL A 8 18.85 -16.39 -5.36
N TRP A 9 18.59 -15.63 -6.42
CA TRP A 9 17.30 -15.61 -7.10
C TRP A 9 17.44 -15.35 -8.61
N PRO A 10 17.76 -16.39 -9.39
CA PRO A 10 18.01 -16.23 -10.84
C PRO A 10 16.78 -15.78 -11.62
N GLU A 11 15.58 -16.13 -11.16
CA GLU A 11 14.32 -15.73 -11.83
C GLU A 11 14.06 -14.22 -11.76
N CYS A 12 14.64 -13.52 -10.78
CA CYS A 12 14.51 -12.06 -10.62
C CYS A 12 15.73 -11.30 -11.14
N VAL A 13 16.82 -11.99 -11.46
CA VAL A 13 18.01 -11.36 -12.04
C VAL A 13 17.94 -11.49 -13.55
N HIS A 14 17.34 -10.49 -14.16
CA HIS A 14 17.40 -10.32 -15.60
C HIS A 14 18.67 -9.58 -15.99
N ASP A 15 19.29 -10.00 -17.09
CA ASP A 15 20.35 -9.25 -17.75
C ASP A 15 19.72 -8.01 -18.40
N PHE A 16 19.50 -6.97 -17.59
CA PHE A 16 19.04 -5.68 -18.07
C PHE A 16 20.24 -4.94 -18.67
N PRO A 17 20.25 -4.66 -19.99
CA PRO A 17 21.37 -4.00 -20.65
C PRO A 17 21.51 -2.52 -20.28
N GLY A 18 20.57 -1.97 -19.49
CA GLY A 18 20.47 -0.54 -19.22
C GLY A 18 19.51 0.15 -20.18
N PHE A 19 19.27 1.43 -19.92
CA PHE A 19 18.64 2.33 -20.87
C PHE A 19 19.72 2.95 -21.76
N THR A 20 19.41 3.13 -23.04
CA THR A 20 20.26 3.89 -23.96
C THR A 20 19.98 5.38 -23.81
N GLU A 21 20.90 6.23 -24.30
CA GLU A 21 20.67 7.68 -24.31
C GLU A 21 19.42 8.05 -25.13
N ASP A 22 19.14 7.31 -26.20
CA ASP A 22 17.94 7.50 -27.01
C ASP A 22 16.66 7.16 -26.21
N ASP A 23 16.69 6.11 -25.37
CA ASP A 23 15.56 5.76 -24.49
C ASP A 23 15.33 6.86 -23.44
N ILE A 24 16.41 7.36 -22.84
CA ILE A 24 16.36 8.42 -21.81
C ILE A 24 15.86 9.72 -22.43
N GLY A 25 16.36 10.09 -23.61
CA GLY A 25 15.91 11.27 -24.35
C GLY A 25 14.42 11.20 -24.72
N ALA A 26 13.93 10.02 -25.14
CA ALA A 26 12.51 9.83 -25.43
C ALA A 26 11.64 10.03 -24.16
N ILE A 27 12.06 9.48 -23.01
CA ILE A 27 11.38 9.65 -21.73
C ILE A 27 11.37 11.12 -21.30
N ARG A 28 12.50 11.83 -21.46
CA ARG A 28 12.63 13.25 -21.11
C ARG A 28 11.68 14.11 -21.92
N ASN A 29 11.60 13.87 -23.22
CA ASN A 29 10.65 14.53 -24.11
C ASN A 29 9.18 14.19 -23.75
N ASP A 30 8.88 12.96 -23.35
CA ASP A 30 7.53 12.60 -22.88
C ASP A 30 7.14 13.36 -21.61
N ILE A 31 8.08 13.56 -20.68
CA ILE A 31 7.89 14.36 -19.47
C ILE A 31 7.60 15.82 -19.82
N VAL A 32 8.40 16.44 -20.70
CA VAL A 32 8.18 17.81 -21.18
C VAL A 32 6.79 17.96 -21.81
N ASN A 33 6.38 17.01 -22.65
CA ASN A 33 5.04 17.02 -23.25
C ASN A 33 3.92 16.90 -22.22
N LEU A 34 4.11 16.11 -21.16
CA LEU A 34 3.16 16.01 -20.05
C LEU A 34 3.07 17.32 -19.26
N CYS A 35 4.21 17.98 -19.02
CA CYS A 35 4.28 19.29 -18.36
C CYS A 35 3.52 20.36 -19.15
N HIS A 36 3.77 20.45 -20.46
CA HIS A 36 3.01 21.34 -21.36
C HIS A 36 1.51 21.04 -21.31
N ARG A 37 1.11 19.75 -21.32
CA ARG A 37 -0.30 19.37 -21.22
C ARG A 37 -0.95 19.75 -19.87
N ALA A 38 -0.15 19.86 -18.82
CA ALA A 38 -0.57 20.31 -17.50
C ALA A 38 -0.56 21.85 -17.35
N GLY A 39 -0.14 22.59 -18.39
CA GLY A 39 -0.10 24.05 -18.40
C GLY A 39 1.25 24.66 -17.97
N PHE A 40 2.31 23.85 -17.91
CA PHE A 40 3.67 24.31 -17.63
C PHE A 40 4.46 24.47 -18.93
N ASP A 41 4.08 25.44 -19.76
CA ASP A 41 4.60 25.66 -21.13
C ASP A 41 6.07 26.12 -21.19
N GLU A 42 6.66 26.47 -20.05
CA GLU A 42 8.05 26.96 -19.94
C GLU A 42 9.06 25.86 -19.63
N ILE A 43 8.60 24.62 -19.35
CA ILE A 43 9.49 23.51 -19.00
C ILE A 43 10.14 22.96 -20.27
N GLU A 44 11.47 23.01 -20.32
CA GLU A 44 12.29 22.51 -21.40
C GLU A 44 12.98 21.18 -21.04
N ASP A 45 13.60 20.57 -22.05
CA ASP A 45 14.35 19.32 -21.93
C ASP A 45 15.49 19.44 -20.91
N ASP A 46 16.18 20.59 -20.92
CA ASP A 46 17.28 20.92 -20.02
C ASP A 46 16.83 20.98 -18.55
N ASP A 47 15.61 21.48 -18.27
CA ASP A 47 15.08 21.52 -16.89
C ASP A 47 14.91 20.11 -16.30
N VAL A 48 14.45 19.16 -17.13
CA VAL A 48 14.29 17.77 -16.71
C VAL A 48 15.66 17.10 -16.57
N HIS A 49 16.63 17.44 -17.42
CA HIS A 49 17.99 16.94 -17.32
C HIS A 49 18.68 17.41 -16.03
N ASP A 50 18.64 18.71 -15.74
CA ASP A 50 19.22 19.31 -14.54
C ASP A 50 18.60 18.72 -13.26
N LEU A 51 17.28 18.47 -13.28
CA LEU A 51 16.59 17.81 -12.16
C LEU A 51 17.11 16.40 -11.92
N LEU A 52 17.34 15.60 -12.97
CA LEU A 52 17.89 14.26 -12.85
C LEU A 52 19.35 14.30 -12.36
N GLU A 53 20.15 15.22 -12.87
CA GLU A 53 21.56 15.37 -12.46
C GLU A 53 21.68 15.77 -11.00
N SER A 54 20.82 16.66 -10.50
CA SER A 54 20.82 17.06 -9.08
C SER A 54 20.56 15.90 -8.10
N HIS A 55 20.00 14.78 -8.58
CA HIS A 55 19.74 13.57 -7.80
C HIS A 55 20.60 12.37 -8.24
N ALA A 56 21.61 12.59 -9.11
CA ALA A 56 22.49 11.52 -9.57
C ALA A 56 23.46 11.05 -8.47
N GLU A 57 23.78 11.94 -7.53
CA GLU A 57 24.61 11.61 -6.37
C GLU A 57 23.78 10.98 -5.25
N PRO A 58 24.30 9.94 -4.58
CA PRO A 58 23.63 9.38 -3.42
C PRO A 58 23.61 10.40 -2.29
N LEU A 59 22.48 10.45 -1.57
CA LEU A 59 22.37 11.26 -0.36
C LEU A 59 23.48 10.93 0.63
N SER A 60 24.05 11.97 1.22
CA SER A 60 24.97 11.84 2.34
C SER A 60 24.26 11.32 3.60
N ASN A 61 25.04 10.80 4.55
CA ASN A 61 24.49 10.35 5.83
C ASN A 61 23.78 11.48 6.59
N ASP A 62 24.26 12.71 6.49
CA ASP A 62 23.66 13.85 7.19
C ASP A 62 22.30 14.22 6.56
N GLU A 63 22.19 14.22 5.23
CA GLU A 63 20.93 14.43 4.52
C GLU A 63 19.90 13.34 4.82
N LEU A 64 20.34 12.08 4.92
CA LEU A 64 19.46 10.96 5.33
C LEU A 64 18.91 11.16 6.76
N ILE A 65 19.74 11.66 7.68
CA ILE A 65 19.33 11.94 9.06
C ILE A 65 18.34 13.12 9.09
N GLU A 66 18.53 14.14 8.27
CA GLU A 66 17.60 15.27 8.17
C GLU A 66 16.25 14.85 7.58
N LEU A 67 16.25 14.01 6.55
CA LEU A 67 15.03 13.48 5.93
C LEU A 67 14.20 12.65 6.92
N ASP A 68 14.86 11.81 7.72
CA ASP A 68 14.22 11.00 8.78
C ASP A 68 13.55 11.89 9.85
N LYS A 69 14.23 12.97 10.26
CA LYS A 69 13.65 13.94 11.22
C LYS A 69 12.44 14.67 10.63
N ALA A 70 12.53 15.15 9.39
CA ALA A 70 11.43 15.83 8.72
C ALA A 70 10.20 14.92 8.58
N SER A 71 10.41 13.63 8.26
CA SER A 71 9.33 12.64 8.21
C SER A 71 8.67 12.44 9.57
N GLN A 72 9.45 12.35 10.64
CA GLN A 72 8.92 12.20 12.00
C GLN A 72 8.20 13.45 12.52
N GLU A 73 8.57 14.64 12.04
CA GLU A 73 7.88 15.88 12.37
C GLU A 73 6.53 15.98 11.63
N ALA A 74 6.48 15.58 10.36
CA ALA A 74 5.23 15.52 9.59
C ALA A 74 4.22 14.50 10.16
N GLU A 75 4.68 13.36 10.67
CA GLU A 75 3.80 12.40 11.38
C GLU A 75 3.22 12.96 12.69
N LYS A 76 3.96 13.84 13.39
CA LYS A 76 3.49 14.45 14.64
C LYS A 76 2.46 15.55 14.42
N GLU A 77 2.50 16.23 13.27
CA GLU A 77 1.49 17.23 12.89
C GLU A 77 0.16 16.60 12.42
N GLY A 78 0.17 15.31 12.06
CA GLY A 78 -1.03 14.53 11.73
C GLY A 78 -1.79 13.95 12.93
N ASP A 79 -1.28 14.12 14.16
CA ASP A 79 -1.93 13.67 15.41
C ASP A 79 -3.01 14.68 15.85
N GLU A 80 -3.88 15.09 14.93
CA GLU A 80 -5.23 15.53 15.32
C GLU A 80 -5.95 14.28 15.82
N GLU A 81 -5.94 14.08 17.15
CA GLU A 81 -6.67 13.07 17.92
C GLU A 81 -7.55 12.17 17.02
N GLU A 82 -6.97 11.08 16.49
CA GLU A 82 -7.80 10.06 15.84
C GLU A 82 -8.84 9.65 16.88
N GLU A 83 -10.11 10.01 16.65
CA GLU A 83 -11.19 9.63 17.55
C GLU A 83 -11.04 8.13 17.81
N PRO A 84 -11.03 7.69 19.09
CA PRO A 84 -10.74 6.30 19.39
C PRO A 84 -11.70 5.44 18.61
N VAL A 85 -11.16 4.70 17.64
CA VAL A 85 -11.93 3.82 16.76
C VAL A 85 -12.81 3.00 17.68
N ARG A 86 -14.14 3.21 17.61
CA ARG A 86 -15.11 2.45 18.42
C ARG A 86 -15.14 1.02 17.90
N GLY A 87 -14.11 0.26 18.26
CA GLY A 87 -13.96 -1.14 17.92
C GLY A 87 -14.83 -2.00 18.83
N LEU A 88 -15.41 -3.04 18.26
CA LEU A 88 -16.01 -4.11 19.05
C LEU A 88 -14.90 -4.85 19.80
N ASP A 89 -14.83 -4.68 21.13
CA ASP A 89 -13.85 -5.38 21.93
C ASP A 89 -14.18 -6.87 22.08
N MET A 90 -13.16 -7.68 22.40
CA MET A 90 -13.29 -9.14 22.50
C MET A 90 -14.24 -9.58 23.62
N LYS A 91 -14.40 -8.77 24.67
CA LYS A 91 -15.31 -9.07 25.79
C LYS A 91 -16.77 -8.89 25.34
N THR A 92 -17.07 -7.78 24.68
CA THR A 92 -18.37 -7.47 24.09
C THR A 92 -18.75 -8.51 23.03
N LEU A 93 -17.81 -8.90 22.17
CA LEU A 93 -18.04 -9.96 21.17
C LEU A 93 -18.37 -11.30 21.84
N ARG A 94 -17.65 -11.67 22.90
CA ARG A 94 -17.91 -12.90 23.67
C ARG A 94 -19.28 -12.88 24.33
N GLU A 95 -19.69 -11.75 24.90
CA GLU A 95 -21.01 -11.59 25.52
C GLU A 95 -22.13 -11.72 24.46
N CYS A 96 -21.97 -11.10 23.29
CA CYS A 96 -22.92 -11.23 22.18
C CYS A 96 -23.05 -12.67 21.69
N LEU A 97 -21.93 -13.36 21.45
CA LEU A 97 -21.93 -14.75 20.97
C LEU A 97 -22.56 -15.70 22.00
N GLY A 98 -22.24 -15.53 23.30
CA GLY A 98 -22.87 -16.30 24.36
C GLY A 98 -24.39 -16.05 24.48
N GLY A 99 -24.86 -14.85 24.15
CA GLY A 99 -26.29 -14.54 24.04
C GLY A 99 -26.97 -15.29 22.89
N ILE A 100 -26.30 -15.36 21.73
CA ILE A 100 -26.78 -16.10 20.55
C ILE A 100 -26.88 -17.60 20.87
N GLU A 101 -25.87 -18.19 21.50
CA GLU A 101 -25.87 -19.61 21.88
C GLU A 101 -27.06 -19.95 22.79
N LYS A 102 -27.29 -19.14 23.84
CA LYS A 102 -28.43 -19.33 24.75
C LYS A 102 -29.78 -19.21 24.04
N ALA A 103 -29.90 -18.27 23.11
CA ALA A 103 -31.12 -18.11 22.31
C ALA A 103 -31.37 -19.34 21.43
N LEU A 104 -30.32 -19.86 20.77
CA LEU A 104 -30.41 -21.07 19.95
C LEU A 104 -30.76 -22.31 20.78
N GLU A 105 -30.21 -22.45 21.98
CA GLU A 105 -30.54 -23.55 22.90
C GLU A 105 -32.01 -23.49 23.32
N THR A 106 -32.49 -22.30 23.69
CA THR A 106 -33.90 -22.08 24.05
C THR A 106 -34.84 -22.42 22.88
N LEU A 107 -34.48 -22.02 21.65
CA LEU A 107 -35.26 -22.33 20.46
C LEU A 107 -35.30 -23.85 20.21
N LYS A 108 -34.18 -24.55 20.39
CA LYS A 108 -34.11 -26.01 20.24
C LYS A 108 -34.98 -26.74 21.27
N GLU A 109 -34.99 -26.29 22.52
CA GLU A 109 -35.81 -26.89 23.58
C GLU A 109 -37.31 -26.69 23.36
N ARG A 110 -37.70 -25.56 22.75
CA ARG A 110 -39.10 -25.19 22.53
C ARG A 110 -39.62 -25.59 21.15
N ASP A 111 -38.77 -26.05 20.24
CA ASP A 111 -39.21 -26.49 18.92
C ASP A 111 -39.88 -27.87 18.97
N ALA A 112 -41.19 -27.88 18.77
CA ALA A 112 -41.99 -29.11 18.70
C ALA A 112 -41.66 -29.97 17.46
N ASN A 113 -40.94 -29.44 16.46
CA ASN A 113 -40.54 -30.17 15.27
C ASN A 113 -39.05 -29.94 14.91
N PRO A 114 -38.13 -30.76 15.46
CA PRO A 114 -36.68 -30.60 15.24
C PRO A 114 -36.23 -30.85 13.79
N ALA A 115 -37.07 -31.47 12.95
CA ALA A 115 -36.74 -31.74 11.55
C ALA A 115 -36.81 -30.49 10.64
N ARG A 116 -37.40 -29.39 11.11
CA ARG A 116 -37.45 -28.12 10.37
C ARG A 116 -36.10 -27.40 10.37
N SER A 117 -35.32 -27.49 11.46
CA SER A 117 -34.03 -26.81 11.56
C SER A 117 -32.89 -27.54 10.82
N SER A 118 -33.07 -28.83 10.49
CA SER A 118 -32.03 -29.67 9.89
C SER A 118 -32.15 -29.84 8.38
N LYS A 119 -33.26 -29.41 7.76
CA LYS A 119 -33.44 -29.49 6.30
C LYS A 119 -32.93 -28.22 5.65
N VAL A 120 -31.65 -28.23 5.27
CA VAL A 120 -31.15 -27.37 4.20
C VAL A 120 -31.53 -28.06 2.90
N ALA A 121 -32.41 -27.45 2.11
CA ALA A 121 -32.67 -27.89 0.75
C ALA A 121 -31.42 -27.59 -0.07
N HIS A 122 -30.68 -28.63 -0.45
CA HIS A 122 -29.76 -28.54 -1.57
C HIS A 122 -30.59 -28.76 -2.84
N ASP A 123 -31.15 -27.68 -3.39
CA ASP A 123 -31.62 -27.71 -4.77
C ASP A 123 -30.39 -27.78 -5.70
N VAL A 124 -30.45 -28.73 -6.64
CA VAL A 124 -29.45 -29.05 -7.66
C VAL A 124 -29.55 -28.08 -8.83
#